data_AF-A0A1G8QAU8-F1
#
_entry.id   AF-A0A1G8QAU8-F1
#
_cell.length_a   1.000
_cell.length_b   1.000
_cell.length_c   1.000
_cell.angle_alpha   90.00
_cell.angle_beta   90.00
_cell.angle_gamma   90.00
#
_symmetry.space_group_name_H-M   'P 1'
#
loop_
_entity.id
_entity.type
_entity.pdbx_description
1 polymer ?
#
loop_
_entity_poly.entity_id
_entity_poly.type
_entity_poly.pdbx_seq_one_letter_code
_entity_poly.pdbx_strand_id
1 'polypeptide(L)'
;MSGFQFITVYEGKISDTDRLSDKPWHLLSFGLYGEVGSILSVSKKAYRENAAFDQDKSLVEELGDALWYFSRLCNRRDTSVAKVLEVIYKDSSRYAISTSIKNHPIGFVPVQTKLDLIESSRVLGYKASAFLVSDVNQISSDLLEDFLKAYIDVVSSSGVSFKDVIDNNLEKSLGRFLPPALGELPDFDKGEDQDEQLPREFIIEVSQRSNGKTYMKKGDVFIGDPLTDNIEVEDGYRFHDVFHMAYAVILHWSPVFRALLKNKRKSNPEKDESQDGGRAIVIEEGLSAWIFSIAKEKDYFETQSELSFDILKNVKQFVQGYEVDVCPYALFEKAILDGYKVFRELKINGRGYIIGSREKRSLEYSLENPRDAT
;
A
#
# COMPACT_ATOMS: atom_id res chain seq x y z
N MET A 1 24.55 -24.95 5.27
CA MET A 1 23.33 -24.20 4.91
C MET A 1 22.57 -23.93 6.19
N SER A 2 22.14 -22.69 6.43
CA SER A 2 21.26 -22.37 7.55
C SER A 2 19.97 -23.19 7.43
N GLY A 3 19.46 -23.73 8.54
CA GLY A 3 18.18 -24.44 8.57
C GLY A 3 16.96 -23.54 8.35
N PHE A 4 17.15 -22.21 8.35
CA PHE A 4 16.08 -21.21 8.27
C PHE A 4 16.07 -20.45 6.94
N GLN A 5 16.16 -21.17 5.82
CA GLN A 5 16.26 -20.55 4.48
C GLN A 5 15.12 -19.57 4.16
N PHE A 6 13.90 -19.83 4.64
CA PHE A 6 12.75 -18.95 4.37
C PHE A 6 12.98 -17.52 4.92
N ILE A 7 13.57 -17.39 6.12
CA ILE A 7 13.80 -16.08 6.72
C ILE A 7 15.00 -15.40 6.07
N THR A 8 16.04 -16.15 5.67
CA THR A 8 17.16 -15.59 4.91
C THR A 8 16.68 -15.00 3.58
N VAL A 9 15.76 -15.67 2.88
CA VAL A 9 15.15 -15.16 1.65
C VAL A 9 14.32 -13.91 1.94
N TYR A 10 13.52 -13.91 3.01
CA TYR A 10 12.77 -12.74 3.44
C TYR A 10 13.69 -11.53 3.71
N GLU A 11 14.71 -11.70 4.55
CA GLU A 11 15.66 -10.65 4.94
C GLU A 11 16.39 -10.04 3.74
N GLY A 12 16.73 -10.88 2.74
CA GLY A 12 17.35 -10.44 1.49
C GLY A 12 16.40 -9.67 0.58
N LYS A 13 15.10 -9.97 0.57
CA LYS A 13 14.11 -9.22 -0.23
C LYS A 13 13.80 -7.86 0.39
N ILE A 14 13.68 -7.79 1.72
CA ILE A 14 13.33 -6.53 2.40
C ILE A 14 14.53 -5.59 2.58
N SER A 15 15.75 -5.98 2.20
CA SER A 15 16.95 -5.14 2.40
C SER A 15 16.79 -3.75 1.79
N ASP A 16 16.26 -3.71 0.58
CA ASP A 16 16.18 -2.50 -0.23
C ASP A 16 14.97 -1.63 0.15
N THR A 17 14.18 -2.07 1.13
CA THR A 17 13.05 -1.32 1.69
C THR A 17 13.44 -0.46 2.89
N ASP A 18 14.67 -0.59 3.42
CA ASP A 18 15.15 0.18 4.57
C ASP A 18 15.43 1.66 4.21
N ARG A 19 14.43 2.52 4.36
CA ARG A 19 14.58 3.97 4.23
C ARG A 19 15.14 4.65 5.48
N LEU A 20 15.49 3.88 6.51
CA LEU A 20 16.07 4.36 7.77
C LEU A 20 17.57 4.05 7.86
N SER A 21 18.20 3.54 6.80
CA SER A 21 19.61 3.14 6.75
C SER A 21 20.56 4.24 7.24
N ASP A 22 20.29 5.49 6.86
CA ASP A 22 21.06 6.70 7.18
C ASP A 22 20.51 7.47 8.40
N LYS A 23 19.40 7.02 8.99
CA LYS A 23 18.71 7.70 10.09
C LYS A 23 19.17 7.19 11.46
N PRO A 24 18.91 7.95 12.54
CA PRO A 24 19.21 7.50 13.89
C PRO A 24 18.56 6.16 14.22
N TRP A 25 19.33 5.24 14.79
CA TRP A 25 18.90 3.86 15.03
C TRP A 25 17.67 3.76 15.94
N HIS A 26 17.45 4.73 16.84
CA HIS A 26 16.32 4.74 17.77
C HIS A 26 14.96 4.77 17.07
N LEU A 27 14.90 5.25 15.82
CA LEU A 27 13.67 5.19 15.02
C LEU A 27 13.23 3.74 14.74
N LEU A 28 14.18 2.80 14.60
CA LEU A 28 13.85 1.38 14.45
C LEU A 28 13.28 0.80 15.75
N SER A 29 13.80 1.21 16.91
CA SER A 29 13.24 0.82 18.20
C SER A 29 11.86 1.41 18.45
N PHE A 30 11.63 2.66 18.05
CA PHE A 30 10.31 3.29 18.15
C PHE A 30 9.30 2.58 17.26
N GLY A 31 9.71 2.27 16.02
CA GLY A 31 8.91 1.46 15.10
C GLY A 31 8.58 0.09 15.69
N LEU A 32 9.58 -0.70 16.07
CA LEU A 32 9.38 -2.02 16.67
C LEU A 32 8.42 -1.98 17.86
N TYR A 33 8.62 -1.03 18.78
CA TYR A 33 7.77 -0.90 19.96
C TYR A 33 6.35 -0.45 19.61
N GLY A 34 6.21 0.42 18.61
CA GLY A 34 4.92 0.85 18.06
C GLY A 34 4.12 -0.33 17.51
N GLU A 35 4.73 -1.14 16.63
CA GLU A 35 4.06 -2.31 16.03
C GLU A 35 3.71 -3.36 17.09
N VAL A 36 4.57 -3.57 18.08
CA VAL A 36 4.23 -4.43 19.22
C VAL A 36 3.04 -3.85 20.01
N GLY A 37 2.97 -2.54 20.20
CA GLY A 37 1.80 -1.87 20.78
C GLY A 37 0.51 -2.09 19.98
N SER A 38 0.60 -2.13 18.65
CA SER A 38 -0.50 -2.49 17.76
C SER A 38 -0.91 -3.96 17.95
N ILE A 39 0.03 -4.90 18.03
CA ILE A 39 -0.25 -6.32 18.37
C ILE A 39 -1.01 -6.45 19.70
N LEU A 40 -0.58 -5.72 20.74
CA LEU A 40 -1.29 -5.70 22.03
C LEU A 40 -2.71 -5.14 21.87
N SER A 41 -2.88 -4.10 21.06
CA SER A 41 -4.19 -3.48 20.80
C SER A 41 -5.14 -4.42 20.06
N VAL A 42 -4.64 -5.16 19.05
CA VAL A 42 -5.38 -6.18 18.31
C VAL A 42 -5.75 -7.35 19.23
N SER A 43 -4.81 -7.84 20.04
CA SER A 43 -5.05 -8.93 21.00
C SER A 43 -6.11 -8.56 22.04
N LYS A 44 -6.07 -7.32 22.55
CA LYS A 44 -7.11 -6.77 23.44
C LYS A 44 -8.49 -6.72 22.77
N LYS A 45 -8.56 -6.27 21.50
CA LYS A 45 -9.82 -6.22 20.73
C LYS A 45 -10.38 -7.62 20.50
N ALA A 46 -9.54 -8.57 20.08
CA ALA A 46 -9.90 -9.97 19.92
C ALA A 46 -10.56 -10.55 21.18
N TYR A 47 -9.95 -10.30 22.34
CA TYR A 47 -10.52 -10.74 23.63
C TYR A 47 -11.88 -10.09 23.94
N ARG A 48 -12.08 -8.83 23.56
CA ARG A 48 -13.32 -8.07 23.83
C ARG A 48 -14.46 -8.42 22.85
N GLU A 49 -14.14 -8.59 21.57
CA GLU A 49 -15.10 -8.57 20.46
C GLU A 49 -15.34 -9.94 19.83
N ASN A 50 -14.54 -10.96 20.21
CA ASN A 50 -14.68 -12.35 19.77
C ASN A 50 -14.83 -12.44 18.23
N ALA A 51 -15.77 -13.25 17.72
CA ALA A 51 -15.93 -13.53 16.28
C ALA A 51 -16.32 -12.33 15.38
N ALA A 52 -16.59 -11.14 15.92
CA ALA A 52 -16.97 -9.96 15.14
C ALA A 52 -15.76 -9.17 14.59
N PHE A 53 -14.56 -9.51 15.02
CA PHE A 53 -13.32 -8.81 14.66
C PHE A 53 -12.45 -9.71 13.77
N ASP A 54 -12.05 -9.20 12.59
CA ASP A 54 -11.07 -9.88 11.70
C ASP A 54 -9.67 -9.77 12.30
N GLN A 55 -9.48 -10.58 13.36
CA GLN A 55 -8.26 -10.66 14.15
C GLN A 55 -7.09 -11.12 13.29
N ASP A 56 -7.31 -12.11 12.42
CA ASP A 56 -6.24 -12.77 11.69
C ASP A 56 -5.58 -11.80 10.71
N LYS A 57 -6.37 -11.09 9.91
CA LYS A 57 -5.84 -10.09 8.98
C LYS A 57 -5.04 -9.00 9.69
N SER A 58 -5.59 -8.49 10.80
CA SER A 58 -4.93 -7.44 11.58
C SER A 58 -3.63 -7.94 12.21
N LEU A 59 -3.65 -9.11 12.87
CA LEU A 59 -2.44 -9.68 13.48
C LEU A 59 -1.36 -10.00 12.44
N VAL A 60 -1.74 -10.55 11.28
CA VAL A 60 -0.81 -10.84 10.18
C VAL A 60 -0.05 -9.58 9.77
N GLU A 61 -0.76 -8.45 9.64
CA GLU A 61 -0.17 -7.16 9.27
C GLU A 61 0.82 -6.66 10.33
N GLU A 62 0.39 -6.59 11.59
CA GLU A 62 1.20 -6.03 12.69
C GLU A 62 2.41 -6.92 13.05
N LEU A 63 2.23 -8.25 13.02
CA LEU A 63 3.33 -9.20 13.20
C LEU A 63 4.36 -9.09 12.09
N GLY A 64 3.91 -8.80 10.87
CA GLY A 64 4.76 -8.57 9.72
C GLY A 64 5.63 -7.33 9.90
N ASP A 65 5.04 -6.23 10.34
CA ASP A 65 5.77 -4.97 10.57
C ASP A 65 6.74 -5.07 11.74
N ALA A 66 6.34 -5.73 12.84
CA ALA A 66 7.25 -6.03 13.93
C ALA A 66 8.45 -6.89 13.48
N LEU A 67 8.23 -7.90 12.62
CA LEU A 67 9.30 -8.71 12.04
C LEU A 67 10.24 -7.89 11.16
N TRP A 68 9.70 -6.96 10.37
CA TRP A 68 10.48 -6.06 9.52
C TRP A 68 11.44 -5.21 10.36
N TYR A 69 10.91 -4.50 11.37
CA TYR A 69 11.74 -3.67 12.27
C TYR A 69 12.78 -4.50 13.03
N PHE A 70 12.39 -5.67 13.53
CA PHE A 70 13.31 -6.57 14.21
C PHE A 70 14.44 -7.07 13.29
N SER A 71 14.13 -7.38 12.03
CA SER A 71 15.13 -7.73 11.01
C SER A 71 16.10 -6.58 10.76
N ARG A 72 15.60 -5.33 10.66
CA ARG A 72 16.47 -4.16 10.51
C ARG A 72 17.38 -3.95 11.72
N LEU A 73 16.86 -4.14 12.95
CA LEU A 73 17.66 -4.09 14.17
C LEU A 73 18.74 -5.17 14.21
N CYS A 74 18.41 -6.41 13.83
CA CYS A 74 19.39 -7.49 13.68
C CYS A 74 20.50 -7.09 12.70
N ASN A 75 20.13 -6.49 11.56
CA ASN A 75 21.10 -6.03 10.57
C ASN A 75 22.02 -4.93 11.12
N ARG A 76 21.51 -3.96 11.92
CA ARG A 76 22.35 -2.96 12.60
C ARG A 76 23.30 -3.52 13.65
N ARG A 77 23.15 -4.80 14.02
CA ARG A 77 24.03 -5.55 14.92
C ARG A 77 24.92 -6.55 14.19
N ASP A 78 25.06 -6.41 12.87
CA ASP A 78 25.81 -7.33 12.02
C ASP A 78 25.38 -8.80 12.18
N THR A 79 24.12 -9.00 12.54
CA THR A 79 23.47 -10.32 12.67
C THR A 79 22.23 -10.40 11.78
N SER A 80 21.47 -11.49 11.92
CA SER A 80 20.28 -11.78 11.12
C SER A 80 19.29 -12.55 11.97
N VAL A 81 18.00 -12.45 11.65
CA VAL A 81 16.95 -13.25 12.28
C VAL A 81 17.26 -14.74 12.12
N ALA A 82 17.78 -15.17 10.97
CA ALA A 82 18.20 -16.56 10.75
C ALA A 82 19.21 -17.06 11.81
N LYS A 83 20.27 -16.29 12.08
CA LYS A 83 21.28 -16.60 13.11
C LYS A 83 20.65 -16.66 14.51
N VAL A 84 19.74 -15.75 14.84
CA VAL A 84 19.05 -15.76 16.14
C VAL A 84 18.18 -17.01 16.28
N LEU A 85 17.44 -17.39 15.23
CA LEU A 85 16.65 -18.63 15.20
C LEU A 85 17.53 -19.88 15.35
N GLU A 86 18.71 -19.92 14.74
CA GLU A 86 19.67 -21.02 14.91
C GLU A 86 20.04 -21.23 16.37
N VAL A 87 20.30 -20.16 17.12
CA VAL A 87 20.61 -20.24 18.55
C VAL A 87 19.41 -20.69 19.36
N ILE A 88 18.25 -20.05 19.16
CA ILE A 88 17.00 -20.40 19.88
C ILE A 88 16.68 -21.88 19.72
N TYR A 89 16.76 -22.39 18.48
CA TYR A 89 16.31 -23.73 18.19
C TYR A 89 17.36 -24.80 18.43
N LYS A 90 18.66 -24.48 18.52
CA LYS A 90 19.74 -25.46 18.67
C LYS A 90 19.43 -26.54 19.72
N ASP A 91 18.95 -26.13 20.89
CA ASP A 91 18.66 -27.00 22.04
C ASP A 91 17.16 -27.03 22.42
N SER A 92 16.29 -26.53 21.54
CA SER A 92 14.84 -26.53 21.78
C SER A 92 14.22 -27.91 21.61
N SER A 93 13.25 -28.24 22.45
CA SER A 93 12.40 -29.43 22.29
C SER A 93 11.54 -29.32 21.02
N ARG A 94 11.39 -30.43 20.29
CA ARG A 94 10.66 -30.48 19.01
C ARG A 94 9.90 -31.79 18.88
N TYR A 95 8.80 -31.76 18.15
CA TYR A 95 8.12 -32.97 17.68
C TYR A 95 8.57 -33.32 16.26
N ALA A 96 8.76 -34.60 15.99
CA ALA A 96 8.85 -35.11 14.63
C ALA A 96 7.44 -35.39 14.11
N ILE A 97 7.10 -34.83 12.96
CA ILE A 97 5.80 -35.00 12.31
C ILE A 97 5.97 -35.57 10.90
N SER A 98 4.96 -36.29 10.41
CA SER A 98 4.89 -36.65 8.98
C SER A 98 4.46 -35.44 8.16
N THR A 99 5.04 -35.24 6.98
CA THR A 99 4.63 -34.15 6.07
C THR A 99 4.09 -34.69 4.74
N SER A 100 3.34 -33.85 4.01
CA SER A 100 2.86 -34.13 2.66
C SER A 100 3.83 -33.67 1.56
N ILE A 101 5.05 -33.23 1.91
CA ILE A 101 6.02 -32.67 0.97
C ILE A 101 6.83 -33.80 0.34
N LYS A 102 6.76 -33.93 -0.99
CA LYS A 102 7.53 -34.94 -1.75
C LYS A 102 9.02 -34.85 -1.39
N ASN A 103 9.65 -36.01 -1.17
CA ASN A 103 11.06 -36.15 -0.75
C ASN A 103 11.41 -35.58 0.65
N HIS A 104 10.44 -35.04 1.40
CA HIS A 104 10.62 -34.52 2.75
C HIS A 104 9.60 -35.13 3.72
N PRO A 105 9.65 -36.47 3.95
CA PRO A 105 8.60 -37.19 4.66
C PRO A 105 8.47 -36.84 6.16
N ILE A 106 9.52 -36.24 6.75
CA ILE A 106 9.57 -35.89 8.17
C ILE A 106 9.87 -34.40 8.31
N GLY A 107 9.09 -33.72 9.14
CA GLY A 107 9.31 -32.34 9.56
C GLY A 107 9.55 -32.28 11.06
N PHE A 108 10.30 -31.27 11.51
CA PHE A 108 10.47 -30.97 12.93
C PHE A 108 9.73 -29.67 13.23
N VAL A 109 8.76 -29.75 14.14
CA VAL A 109 8.01 -28.58 14.61
C VAL A 109 8.37 -28.29 16.07
N PRO A 110 8.53 -27.01 16.44
CA PRO A 110 8.77 -26.65 17.82
C PRO A 110 7.58 -27.03 18.69
N VAL A 111 7.84 -27.31 19.97
CA VAL A 111 6.75 -27.52 20.94
C VAL A 111 5.96 -26.22 21.07
N GLN A 112 4.64 -26.32 20.95
CA GLN A 112 3.75 -25.16 21.05
C GLN A 112 3.88 -24.48 22.42
N THR A 113 3.80 -23.16 22.44
CA THR A 113 3.71 -22.39 23.68
C THR A 113 2.46 -22.76 24.47
N LYS A 114 2.54 -22.69 25.79
CA LYS A 114 1.38 -22.87 26.69
C LYS A 114 0.67 -21.55 27.02
N LEU A 115 1.23 -20.43 26.56
CA LEU A 115 0.65 -19.10 26.78
C LEU A 115 -0.54 -18.90 25.83
N ASP A 116 -1.59 -18.26 26.34
CA ASP A 116 -2.62 -17.70 25.47
C ASP A 116 -2.13 -16.41 24.79
N LEU A 117 -2.92 -15.90 23.84
CA LEU A 117 -2.57 -14.71 23.06
C LEU A 117 -2.35 -13.46 23.92
N ILE A 118 -3.11 -13.30 25.01
CA ILE A 118 -2.98 -12.13 25.88
C ILE A 118 -1.66 -12.19 26.66
N GLU A 119 -1.35 -13.33 27.26
CA GLU A 119 -0.11 -13.52 28.01
C GLU A 119 1.12 -13.46 27.11
N SER A 120 1.11 -14.12 25.94
CA SER A 120 2.22 -14.03 24.99
C SER A 120 2.43 -12.59 24.50
N SER A 121 1.34 -11.85 24.23
CA SER A 121 1.44 -10.45 23.80
C SER A 121 1.97 -9.55 24.91
N ARG A 122 1.57 -9.78 26.17
CA ARG A 122 2.11 -9.06 27.32
C ARG A 122 3.62 -9.29 27.47
N VAL A 123 4.08 -10.54 27.31
CA VAL A 123 5.51 -10.88 27.34
C VAL A 123 6.24 -10.20 26.19
N LEU A 124 5.71 -10.25 24.96
CA LEU A 124 6.29 -9.57 23.80
C LEU A 124 6.45 -8.06 24.04
N GLY A 125 5.42 -7.40 24.57
CA GLY A 125 5.47 -5.97 24.92
C GLY A 125 6.58 -5.63 25.91
N TYR A 126 6.71 -6.45 26.97
CA TYR A 126 7.79 -6.29 27.94
C TYR A 126 9.17 -6.45 27.30
N LYS A 127 9.38 -7.48 26.46
CA LYS A 127 10.65 -7.70 25.75
C LYS A 127 10.96 -6.58 24.75
N ALA A 128 9.95 -6.05 24.06
CA ALA A 128 10.09 -4.92 23.16
C ALA A 128 10.57 -3.64 23.88
N SER A 129 10.11 -3.39 25.11
CA SER A 129 10.50 -2.17 25.86
C SER A 129 12.00 -2.07 26.12
N ALA A 130 12.71 -3.19 26.19
CA ALA A 130 14.15 -3.21 26.43
C ALA A 130 14.94 -2.57 25.27
N PHE A 131 14.38 -2.54 24.05
CA PHE A 131 14.99 -1.86 22.90
C PHE A 131 14.88 -0.33 22.96
N LEU A 132 14.01 0.21 23.82
CA LEU A 132 13.87 1.66 24.00
C LEU A 132 14.96 2.26 24.88
N VAL A 133 15.53 1.45 25.77
CA VAL A 133 16.50 1.90 26.80
C VAL A 133 17.94 1.48 26.49
N SER A 134 18.13 0.54 25.57
CA SER A 134 19.46 0.01 25.21
C SER A 134 20.06 0.82 24.07
N ASP A 135 21.33 1.23 24.16
CA ASP A 135 22.05 1.73 22.97
C ASP A 135 22.14 0.62 21.91
N VAL A 136 22.08 0.93 20.61
CA VAL A 136 22.24 -0.09 19.56
C VAL A 136 23.50 -0.93 19.77
N ASN A 137 24.61 -0.32 20.19
CA ASN A 137 25.86 -1.05 20.43
C ASN A 137 25.79 -2.00 21.64
N GLN A 138 24.82 -1.78 22.52
CA GLN A 138 24.57 -2.54 23.74
C GLN A 138 23.43 -3.55 23.60
N ILE A 139 22.74 -3.62 22.46
CA ILE A 139 21.77 -4.70 22.19
C ILE A 139 22.52 -6.03 22.20
N SER A 140 22.29 -6.82 23.25
CA SER A 140 22.91 -8.13 23.45
C SER A 140 22.24 -9.21 22.60
N SER A 141 22.96 -10.31 22.36
CA SER A 141 22.38 -11.51 21.74
C SER A 141 21.19 -12.04 22.55
N ASP A 142 21.30 -12.06 23.88
CA ASP A 142 20.23 -12.49 24.79
C ASP A 142 18.95 -11.66 24.59
N LEU A 143 19.07 -10.34 24.39
CA LEU A 143 17.91 -9.48 24.14
C LEU A 143 17.23 -9.80 22.81
N LEU A 144 18.00 -10.02 21.75
CA LEU A 144 17.47 -10.43 20.44
C LEU A 144 16.76 -11.80 20.53
N GLU A 145 17.37 -12.75 21.23
CA GLU A 145 16.82 -14.09 21.44
C GLU A 145 15.53 -14.07 22.26
N ASP A 146 15.51 -13.32 23.37
CA ASP A 146 14.35 -13.19 24.25
C ASP A 146 13.17 -12.55 23.52
N PHE A 147 13.44 -11.53 22.72
CA PHE A 147 12.41 -10.90 21.89
C PHE A 147 11.86 -11.88 20.85
N LEU A 148 12.75 -12.54 20.09
CA LEU A 148 12.31 -13.42 19.01
C LEU A 148 11.56 -14.66 19.53
N LYS A 149 11.95 -15.20 20.71
CA LYS A 149 11.17 -16.23 21.42
C LYS A 149 9.75 -15.73 21.74
N ALA A 150 9.64 -14.55 22.34
CA ALA A 150 8.33 -13.96 22.68
C ALA A 150 7.49 -13.65 21.43
N TYR A 151 8.12 -13.23 20.33
CA TYR A 151 7.45 -13.00 19.06
C TYR A 151 6.88 -14.32 18.49
N ILE A 152 7.68 -15.38 18.49
CA ILE A 152 7.25 -16.72 18.05
C ILE A 152 6.12 -17.26 18.93
N ASP A 153 6.16 -17.01 20.25
CA ASP A 153 5.08 -17.37 21.16
C ASP A 153 3.75 -16.68 20.75
N VAL A 154 3.78 -15.40 20.37
CA VAL A 154 2.59 -14.69 19.88
C VAL A 154 2.08 -15.26 18.56
N VAL A 155 2.97 -15.55 17.59
CA VAL A 155 2.59 -16.20 16.34
C VAL A 155 1.95 -17.57 16.64
N SER A 156 2.52 -18.32 17.59
CA SER A 156 2.03 -19.65 17.97
C SER A 156 0.71 -19.63 18.73
N SER A 157 0.46 -18.63 19.59
CA SER A 157 -0.75 -18.54 20.42
C SER A 157 -1.91 -17.84 19.70
N SER A 158 -1.61 -17.02 18.68
CA SER A 158 -2.62 -16.37 17.84
C SER A 158 -3.28 -17.32 16.85
N GLY A 159 -2.60 -18.40 16.44
CA GLY A 159 -3.09 -19.34 15.44
C GLY A 159 -2.92 -18.87 13.99
N VAL A 160 -2.36 -17.68 13.75
CA VAL A 160 -2.13 -17.18 12.39
C VAL A 160 -0.99 -17.94 11.71
N SER A 161 -1.07 -18.03 10.38
CA SER A 161 -0.01 -18.63 9.57
C SER A 161 1.23 -17.72 9.56
N PHE A 162 2.37 -18.22 10.04
CA PHE A 162 3.63 -17.45 9.96
C PHE A 162 4.06 -17.22 8.51
N LYS A 163 3.65 -18.09 7.58
CA LYS A 163 3.85 -17.87 6.16
C LYS A 163 3.07 -16.65 5.68
N ASP A 164 1.83 -16.48 6.14
CA ASP A 164 0.98 -15.36 5.73
C ASP A 164 1.53 -14.04 6.30
N VAL A 165 2.06 -14.04 7.52
CA VAL A 165 2.80 -12.92 8.12
C VAL A 165 3.96 -12.48 7.20
N ILE A 166 4.76 -13.43 6.74
CA ILE A 166 5.93 -13.17 5.90
C ILE A 166 5.51 -12.69 4.50
N ASP A 167 4.59 -13.39 3.87
CA ASP A 167 4.14 -13.08 2.51
C ASP A 167 3.44 -11.72 2.46
N ASN A 168 2.56 -11.44 3.43
CA ASN A 168 1.86 -10.16 3.54
C ASN A 168 2.86 -9.00 3.73
N ASN A 169 3.83 -9.14 4.64
CA ASN A 169 4.82 -8.09 4.84
C ASN A 169 5.73 -7.89 3.62
N LEU A 170 6.08 -8.96 2.89
CA LEU A 170 6.83 -8.86 1.64
C LEU A 170 6.05 -8.08 0.59
N GLU A 171 4.82 -8.50 0.30
CA GLU A 171 3.96 -7.83 -0.68
C GLU A 171 3.81 -6.34 -0.34
N LYS A 172 3.50 -6.05 0.94
CA LYS A 172 3.29 -4.71 1.45
C LYS A 172 4.55 -3.84 1.35
N SER A 173 5.68 -4.32 1.87
CA SER A 173 6.93 -3.55 1.94
C SER A 173 7.51 -3.31 0.56
N LEU A 174 7.56 -4.35 -0.29
CA LEU A 174 8.06 -4.22 -1.65
C LEU A 174 7.14 -3.31 -2.48
N GLY A 175 5.83 -3.51 -2.38
CA GLY A 175 4.83 -2.71 -3.10
C GLY A 175 4.75 -1.25 -2.65
N ARG A 176 5.24 -0.92 -1.45
CA ARG A 176 5.29 0.46 -0.94
C ARG A 176 6.61 1.16 -1.24
N PHE A 177 7.73 0.48 -1.02
CA PHE A 177 9.03 1.14 -0.93
C PHE A 177 9.89 0.97 -2.17
N LEU A 178 9.62 -0.02 -3.02
CA LEU A 178 10.33 -0.23 -4.28
C LEU A 178 9.53 0.33 -5.47
N PRO A 179 10.23 0.84 -6.50
CA PRO A 179 9.59 1.18 -7.77
C PRO A 179 8.89 -0.06 -8.36
N PRO A 180 7.62 0.05 -8.81
CA PRO A 180 6.93 -1.08 -9.40
C PRO A 180 7.60 -1.49 -10.72
N ALA A 181 7.77 -2.79 -10.93
CA ALA A 181 8.24 -3.33 -12.20
C ALA A 181 7.17 -3.12 -13.28
N LEU A 182 7.35 -2.11 -14.15
CA LEU A 182 6.32 -1.69 -15.12
C LEU A 182 5.78 -2.83 -16.00
N GLY A 183 6.62 -3.81 -16.36
CA GLY A 183 6.23 -4.96 -17.17
C GLY A 183 5.38 -6.00 -16.43
N GLU A 184 5.34 -5.96 -15.09
CA GLU A 184 4.53 -6.85 -14.25
C GLU A 184 3.22 -6.19 -13.81
N LEU A 185 3.06 -4.88 -14.08
CA LEU A 185 1.85 -4.15 -13.72
C LEU A 185 0.66 -4.54 -14.61
N PRO A 186 -0.55 -4.58 -14.04
CA PRO A 186 -1.75 -4.98 -14.78
C PRO A 186 -2.15 -3.96 -15.85
N ASP A 187 -2.72 -4.49 -16.93
CA ASP A 187 -3.44 -3.75 -17.97
C ASP A 187 -4.84 -4.37 -18.08
N PHE A 188 -5.80 -3.77 -17.39
CA PHE A 188 -7.10 -4.39 -17.09
C PHE A 188 -8.04 -4.55 -18.28
N ASP A 189 -7.77 -3.84 -19.38
CA ASP A 189 -8.64 -3.81 -20.56
C ASP A 189 -7.93 -4.16 -21.87
N LYS A 190 -6.67 -4.61 -21.83
CA LYS A 190 -5.91 -5.01 -23.02
C LYS A 190 -6.65 -5.98 -23.96
N GLY A 191 -7.47 -6.87 -23.39
CA GLY A 191 -8.24 -7.88 -24.13
C GLY A 191 -9.69 -7.48 -24.46
N GLU A 192 -10.14 -6.28 -24.07
CA GLU A 192 -11.50 -5.80 -24.35
C GLU A 192 -11.57 -5.17 -25.74
N ASP A 193 -12.79 -4.92 -26.23
CA ASP A 193 -12.99 -4.25 -27.52
C ASP A 193 -12.33 -2.88 -27.57
N GLN A 194 -11.79 -2.51 -28.73
CA GLN A 194 -10.97 -1.30 -28.89
C GLN A 194 -11.71 -0.02 -28.43
N ASP A 195 -13.00 0.07 -28.71
CA ASP A 195 -13.85 1.20 -28.32
C ASP A 195 -14.27 1.16 -26.83
N GLU A 196 -14.00 0.05 -26.14
CA GLU A 196 -14.24 -0.15 -24.70
C GLU A 196 -12.95 -0.09 -23.88
N GLN A 197 -11.80 0.13 -24.51
CA GLN A 197 -10.53 0.37 -23.82
C GLN A 197 -10.41 1.84 -23.39
N LEU A 198 -9.81 2.06 -22.23
CA LEU A 198 -9.31 3.38 -21.86
C LEU A 198 -8.25 3.82 -22.89
N PRO A 199 -8.28 5.08 -23.37
CA PRO A 199 -7.35 5.53 -24.39
C PRO A 199 -5.89 5.31 -23.97
N ARG A 200 -5.08 4.79 -24.88
CA ARG A 200 -3.64 4.57 -24.64
C ARG A 200 -2.91 5.90 -24.43
N GLU A 201 -3.32 6.91 -25.18
CA GLU A 201 -2.92 8.30 -25.00
C GLU A 201 -4.13 9.22 -25.15
N PHE A 202 -4.12 10.35 -24.46
CA PHE A 202 -5.12 11.39 -24.65
C PHE A 202 -4.56 12.78 -24.36
N ILE A 203 -5.25 13.78 -24.93
CA ILE A 203 -5.09 15.19 -24.59
C ILE A 203 -6.49 15.71 -24.27
N ILE A 204 -6.68 16.20 -23.04
CA ILE A 204 -7.92 16.85 -22.61
C ILE A 204 -7.65 18.35 -22.46
N GLU A 205 -8.33 19.17 -23.24
CA GLU A 205 -8.36 20.62 -23.06
C GLU A 205 -9.28 20.94 -21.89
N VAL A 206 -8.78 21.75 -20.96
CA VAL A 206 -9.55 22.32 -19.85
C VAL A 206 -9.62 23.83 -20.05
N SER A 207 -10.82 24.38 -19.98
CA SER A 207 -11.02 25.84 -20.08
C SER A 207 -12.11 26.31 -19.12
N GLN A 208 -11.80 27.36 -18.37
CA GLN A 208 -12.80 28.12 -17.63
C GLN A 208 -13.42 29.19 -18.52
N ARG A 209 -14.75 29.25 -18.58
CA ARG A 209 -15.48 30.28 -19.33
C ARG A 209 -15.90 31.44 -18.44
N SER A 210 -16.39 32.51 -19.06
CA SER A 210 -16.89 33.72 -18.38
C SER A 210 -18.03 33.48 -17.38
N ASN A 211 -18.72 32.33 -17.47
CA ASN A 211 -19.74 31.93 -16.51
C ASN A 211 -19.16 31.25 -15.25
N GLY A 212 -17.84 31.24 -15.08
CA GLY A 212 -17.13 30.65 -13.94
C GLY A 212 -17.03 29.12 -13.99
N LYS A 213 -17.66 28.46 -14.97
CA LYS A 213 -17.64 27.01 -15.12
C LYS A 213 -16.43 26.53 -15.89
N THR A 214 -15.90 25.39 -15.47
CA THR A 214 -14.84 24.66 -16.16
C THR A 214 -15.45 23.64 -17.12
N TYR A 215 -14.89 23.58 -18.33
CA TYR A 215 -15.30 22.66 -19.39
C TYR A 215 -14.11 21.82 -19.82
N MET A 216 -14.38 20.56 -20.18
CA MET A 216 -13.38 19.66 -20.73
C MET A 216 -13.72 19.26 -22.17
N LYS A 217 -12.69 19.14 -23.01
CA LYS A 217 -12.81 18.63 -24.37
C LYS A 217 -11.72 17.62 -24.70
N LYS A 218 -12.08 16.60 -25.47
CA LYS A 218 -11.15 15.69 -26.14
C LYS A 218 -11.24 15.94 -27.64
N GLY A 219 -10.25 16.64 -28.21
CA GLY A 219 -10.38 17.19 -29.55
C GLY A 219 -11.56 18.19 -29.60
N ASP A 220 -12.49 18.01 -30.53
CA ASP A 220 -13.65 18.90 -30.69
C ASP A 220 -14.88 18.50 -29.86
N VAL A 221 -14.79 17.41 -29.09
CA VAL A 221 -15.93 16.83 -28.35
C VAL A 221 -15.85 17.22 -26.87
N PHE A 222 -16.91 17.82 -26.35
CA PHE A 222 -17.06 18.05 -24.91
C PHE A 222 -17.25 16.72 -24.18
N ILE A 223 -16.55 16.57 -23.06
CA ILE A 223 -16.66 15.40 -22.18
C ILE A 223 -17.03 15.86 -20.76
N GLY A 224 -17.84 15.07 -20.08
CA GLY A 224 -18.34 15.39 -18.75
C GLY A 224 -19.33 16.56 -18.72
N ASP A 225 -19.73 16.91 -17.50
CA ASP A 225 -20.59 18.06 -17.24
C ASP A 225 -19.75 19.29 -16.85
N PRO A 226 -20.20 20.52 -17.14
CA PRO A 226 -19.49 21.72 -16.72
C PRO A 226 -19.46 21.88 -15.20
N LEU A 227 -18.27 22.07 -14.62
CA LEU A 227 -18.05 22.04 -13.17
C LEU A 227 -17.83 23.42 -12.56
N THR A 228 -18.17 23.54 -11.28
CA THR A 228 -17.91 24.67 -10.38
C THR A 228 -17.43 24.13 -9.03
N ASP A 229 -16.85 24.98 -8.19
CA ASP A 229 -16.33 24.55 -6.88
C ASP A 229 -17.46 24.16 -5.90
N ASN A 230 -18.68 24.65 -6.12
CA ASN A 230 -19.88 24.31 -5.33
C ASN A 230 -19.72 24.54 -3.81
N ILE A 231 -18.90 25.50 -3.42
CA ILE A 231 -18.64 25.90 -2.03
C ILE A 231 -18.45 27.42 -1.94
N GLU A 232 -18.59 27.98 -0.73
CA GLU A 232 -18.46 29.42 -0.46
C GLU A 232 -17.02 29.93 -0.67
N VAL A 233 -16.03 29.19 -0.18
CA VAL A 233 -14.60 29.53 -0.36
C VAL A 233 -14.03 28.62 -1.43
N GLU A 234 -13.83 29.19 -2.63
CA GLU A 234 -13.27 28.48 -3.78
C GLU A 234 -11.94 27.80 -3.42
N ASP A 235 -11.89 26.47 -3.63
CA ASP A 235 -10.71 25.64 -3.38
C ASP A 235 -10.15 25.01 -4.67
N GLY A 236 -10.82 25.23 -5.80
CA GLY A 236 -10.46 24.71 -7.11
C GLY A 236 -11.01 23.32 -7.40
N TYR A 237 -11.93 22.77 -6.59
CA TYR A 237 -12.51 21.45 -6.83
C TYR A 237 -13.14 21.29 -8.22
N ARG A 238 -13.48 22.37 -8.93
CA ARG A 238 -13.89 22.32 -10.36
C ARG A 238 -12.88 21.68 -11.31
N PHE A 239 -11.63 21.46 -10.89
CA PHE A 239 -10.59 20.79 -11.67
C PHE A 239 -10.33 19.33 -11.24
N HIS A 240 -11.13 18.75 -10.32
CA HIS A 240 -10.88 17.42 -9.74
C HIS A 240 -10.89 16.26 -10.75
N ASP A 241 -11.54 16.42 -11.91
CA ASP A 241 -11.59 15.38 -12.95
C ASP A 241 -10.18 14.94 -13.43
N VAL A 242 -9.16 15.77 -13.23
CA VAL A 242 -7.76 15.41 -13.45
C VAL A 242 -7.30 14.18 -12.64
N PHE A 243 -7.89 13.93 -11.47
CA PHE A 243 -7.56 12.77 -10.63
C PHE A 243 -8.02 11.47 -11.30
N HIS A 244 -9.22 11.46 -11.88
CA HIS A 244 -9.75 10.32 -12.63
C HIS A 244 -8.89 10.01 -13.87
N MET A 245 -8.40 11.05 -14.53
CA MET A 245 -7.43 10.92 -15.62
C MET A 245 -6.11 10.32 -15.14
N ALA A 246 -5.60 10.77 -13.99
CA ALA A 246 -4.39 10.22 -13.37
C ALA A 246 -4.54 8.72 -13.09
N TYR A 247 -5.68 8.31 -12.50
CA TYR A 247 -5.97 6.89 -12.25
C TYR A 247 -6.07 6.11 -13.57
N ALA A 248 -6.73 6.65 -14.58
CA ALA A 248 -6.85 6.01 -15.89
C ALA A 248 -5.49 5.73 -16.55
N VAL A 249 -4.53 6.66 -16.47
CA VAL A 249 -3.22 6.48 -17.12
C VAL A 249 -2.19 5.76 -16.27
N ILE A 250 -2.23 5.95 -14.95
CA ILE A 250 -1.20 5.42 -14.05
C ILE A 250 -1.61 4.08 -13.47
N LEU A 251 -2.88 3.92 -13.06
CA LEU A 251 -3.41 2.67 -12.53
C LEU A 251 -4.01 1.78 -13.62
N HIS A 252 -4.28 2.34 -14.82
CA HIS A 252 -5.04 1.68 -15.89
C HIS A 252 -6.50 1.39 -15.50
N TRP A 253 -7.00 2.12 -14.51
CA TRP A 253 -8.33 1.96 -13.95
C TRP A 253 -8.93 3.32 -13.63
N SER A 254 -10.15 3.56 -14.10
CA SER A 254 -10.99 4.70 -13.70
C SER A 254 -12.41 4.48 -14.25
N PRO A 255 -13.33 3.90 -13.48
CA PRO A 255 -14.75 3.84 -13.86
C PRO A 255 -15.37 5.21 -14.14
N VAL A 256 -14.93 6.28 -13.46
CA VAL A 256 -15.37 7.66 -13.70
C VAL A 256 -14.92 8.13 -15.06
N PHE A 257 -13.63 8.03 -15.39
CA PHE A 257 -13.14 8.47 -16.69
C PHE A 257 -13.74 7.64 -17.83
N ARG A 258 -14.01 6.35 -17.58
CA ARG A 258 -14.78 5.52 -18.53
C ARG A 258 -16.18 6.09 -18.79
N ALA A 259 -16.88 6.48 -17.73
CA ALA A 259 -18.22 7.05 -17.82
C ALA A 259 -18.24 8.44 -18.49
N LEU A 260 -17.18 9.25 -18.29
CA LEU A 260 -16.98 10.54 -18.96
C LEU A 260 -16.77 10.36 -20.46
N LEU A 261 -15.98 9.36 -20.87
CA LEU A 261 -15.69 9.05 -22.27
C LEU A 261 -16.75 8.17 -22.97
N LYS A 262 -17.71 7.62 -22.21
CA LYS A 262 -18.72 6.66 -22.70
C LYS A 262 -18.13 5.35 -23.26
N ASN A 263 -17.01 4.88 -22.71
CA ASN A 263 -16.31 3.64 -23.11
C ASN A 263 -16.26 2.60 -21.97
N LYS A 264 -17.40 2.39 -21.31
CA LYS A 264 -17.55 1.26 -20.38
C LYS A 264 -17.43 -0.07 -21.13
N ARG A 265 -16.98 -1.13 -20.46
CA ARG A 265 -16.81 -2.48 -21.04
C ARG A 265 -18.14 -3.22 -21.21
N LYS A 266 -19.04 -2.68 -22.04
CA LYS A 266 -20.43 -3.15 -22.21
C LYS A 266 -20.53 -4.55 -22.80
N SER A 267 -19.53 -4.96 -23.58
CA SER A 267 -19.47 -6.27 -24.20
C SER A 267 -19.15 -7.38 -23.19
N ASN A 268 -18.66 -7.01 -22.00
CA ASN A 268 -18.49 -7.88 -20.85
C ASN A 268 -19.44 -7.44 -19.70
N PRO A 269 -20.67 -8.01 -19.61
CA PRO A 269 -21.66 -7.58 -18.63
C PRO A 269 -21.19 -7.64 -17.17
N GLU A 270 -20.37 -8.65 -16.83
CA GLU A 270 -19.83 -8.80 -15.48
C GLU A 270 -18.89 -7.65 -15.12
N LYS A 271 -18.02 -7.22 -16.05
CA LYS A 271 -17.14 -6.05 -15.86
C LYS A 271 -17.92 -4.73 -15.88
N ASP A 272 -18.89 -4.59 -16.78
CA ASP A 272 -19.73 -3.38 -16.85
C ASP A 272 -20.47 -3.12 -15.52
N GLU A 273 -20.95 -4.19 -14.87
CA GLU A 273 -21.63 -4.12 -13.59
C GLU A 273 -20.67 -3.98 -12.40
N SER A 274 -19.66 -4.85 -12.31
CA SER A 274 -18.82 -4.95 -11.10
C SER A 274 -17.66 -3.96 -11.05
N GLN A 275 -17.06 -3.62 -12.21
CA GLN A 275 -15.84 -2.80 -12.29
C GLN A 275 -16.10 -1.40 -12.85
N ASP A 276 -17.04 -1.27 -13.78
CA ASP A 276 -17.39 0.02 -14.39
C ASP A 276 -18.72 0.57 -13.84
N GLY A 277 -19.45 -0.20 -13.03
CA GLY A 277 -20.79 0.12 -12.56
C GLY A 277 -20.88 1.33 -11.64
N GLY A 278 -22.11 1.72 -11.29
CA GLY A 278 -22.36 2.90 -10.44
C GLY A 278 -21.64 2.84 -9.09
N ARG A 279 -21.50 1.65 -8.49
CA ARG A 279 -20.76 1.49 -7.22
C ARG A 279 -19.27 1.78 -7.39
N ALA A 280 -18.66 1.32 -8.48
CA ALA A 280 -17.25 1.59 -8.76
C ALA A 280 -16.99 3.08 -9.00
N ILE A 281 -17.90 3.75 -9.73
CA ILE A 281 -17.88 5.21 -9.94
C ILE A 281 -17.96 5.94 -8.59
N VAL A 282 -18.92 5.61 -7.74
CA VAL A 282 -19.08 6.24 -6.41
C VAL A 282 -17.85 6.03 -5.52
N ILE A 283 -17.22 4.86 -5.58
CA ILE A 283 -16.00 4.58 -4.82
C ILE A 283 -14.83 5.44 -5.30
N GLU A 284 -14.63 5.55 -6.61
CA GLU A 284 -13.56 6.39 -7.17
C GLU A 284 -13.79 7.88 -6.88
N GLU A 285 -15.03 8.38 -7.03
CA GLU A 285 -15.41 9.75 -6.66
C GLU A 285 -15.18 10.01 -5.17
N GLY A 286 -15.63 9.09 -4.31
CA GLY A 286 -15.44 9.17 -2.86
C GLY A 286 -13.97 9.17 -2.47
N LEU A 287 -13.14 8.38 -3.16
CA LEU A 287 -11.69 8.36 -2.98
C LEU A 287 -11.08 9.71 -3.35
N SER A 288 -11.41 10.26 -4.52
CA SER A 288 -10.94 11.58 -4.97
C SER A 288 -11.35 12.69 -3.99
N ALA A 289 -12.61 12.71 -3.53
CA ALA A 289 -13.12 13.68 -2.58
C ALA A 289 -12.42 13.57 -1.21
N TRP A 290 -12.23 12.35 -0.71
CA TRP A 290 -11.55 12.11 0.56
C TRP A 290 -10.07 12.55 0.51
N ILE A 291 -9.33 12.19 -0.54
CA ILE A 291 -7.94 12.66 -0.70
C ILE A 291 -7.91 14.17 -0.84
N PHE A 292 -8.88 14.78 -1.54
CA PHE A 292 -8.96 16.24 -1.67
C PHE A 292 -9.11 16.94 -0.32
N SER A 293 -9.91 16.40 0.59
CA SER A 293 -10.02 16.96 1.96
C SER A 293 -8.67 16.99 2.68
N ILE A 294 -7.88 15.93 2.56
CA ILE A 294 -6.53 15.83 3.14
C ILE A 294 -5.56 16.76 2.44
N ALA A 295 -5.64 16.84 1.12
CA ALA A 295 -4.76 17.65 0.29
C ALA A 295 -4.90 19.14 0.61
N LYS A 296 -6.12 19.62 0.90
CA LYS A 296 -6.36 21.01 1.32
C LYS A 296 -5.57 21.41 2.56
N GLU A 297 -5.44 20.51 3.53
CA GLU A 297 -4.69 20.75 4.77
C GLU A 297 -3.16 20.66 4.57
N LYS A 298 -2.72 20.20 3.40
CA LYS A 298 -1.32 19.91 3.07
C LYS A 298 -0.86 20.67 1.81
N ASP A 299 -1.44 21.84 1.55
CA ASP A 299 -1.13 22.69 0.40
C ASP A 299 -1.13 21.93 -0.94
N TYR A 300 -2.13 21.06 -1.11
CA TYR A 300 -2.30 20.20 -2.28
C TYR A 300 -1.04 19.39 -2.63
N PHE A 301 -0.29 18.96 -1.61
CA PHE A 301 0.95 18.19 -1.71
C PHE A 301 2.07 18.89 -2.50
N GLU A 302 2.10 20.22 -2.54
CA GLU A 302 3.08 20.98 -3.33
C GLU A 302 4.54 20.61 -3.05
N THR A 303 4.89 20.42 -1.77
CA THR A 303 6.26 20.13 -1.33
C THR A 303 6.49 18.66 -0.97
N GLN A 304 5.50 17.80 -1.16
CA GLN A 304 5.56 16.40 -0.77
C GLN A 304 5.93 15.51 -1.94
N SER A 305 7.02 14.76 -1.79
CA SER A 305 7.41 13.69 -2.72
C SER A 305 6.84 12.33 -2.35
N GLU A 306 6.26 12.19 -1.15
CA GLU A 306 5.74 10.94 -0.60
C GLU A 306 4.48 11.21 0.23
N LEU A 307 3.55 10.26 0.20
CA LEU A 307 2.35 10.24 1.03
C LEU A 307 2.56 9.37 2.27
N SER A 308 1.88 9.70 3.36
CA SER A 308 1.90 8.85 4.55
C SER A 308 1.31 7.49 4.24
N PHE A 309 1.85 6.44 4.87
CA PHE A 309 1.41 5.09 4.55
C PHE A 309 -0.04 4.85 4.95
N ASP A 310 -0.53 5.49 6.01
CA ASP A 310 -1.94 5.45 6.42
C ASP A 310 -2.90 5.94 5.33
N ILE A 311 -2.49 6.98 4.57
CA ILE A 311 -3.30 7.45 3.44
C ILE A 311 -3.40 6.31 2.42
N LEU A 312 -2.28 5.70 2.04
CA LEU A 312 -2.25 4.64 1.04
C LEU A 312 -2.95 3.35 1.50
N LYS A 313 -2.88 2.99 2.79
CA LYS A 313 -3.65 1.88 3.39
C LYS A 313 -5.16 2.13 3.24
N ASN A 314 -5.61 3.35 3.55
CA ASN A 314 -7.01 3.72 3.37
C ASN A 314 -7.43 3.73 1.89
N VAL A 315 -6.59 4.26 0.98
CA VAL A 315 -6.84 4.17 -0.48
C VAL A 315 -7.12 2.72 -0.90
N LYS A 316 -6.30 1.78 -0.43
CA LYS A 316 -6.46 0.35 -0.73
C LYS A 316 -7.72 -0.26 -0.11
N GLN A 317 -8.16 0.22 1.05
CA GLN A 317 -9.46 -0.17 1.62
C GLN A 317 -10.64 0.32 0.77
N PHE A 318 -10.58 1.53 0.20
CA PHE A 318 -11.64 2.04 -0.68
C PHE A 318 -11.82 1.15 -1.92
N VAL A 319 -10.71 0.72 -2.52
CA VAL A 319 -10.71 -0.05 -3.78
C VAL A 319 -10.71 -1.57 -3.57
N GLN A 320 -10.84 -2.03 -2.32
CA GLN A 320 -10.83 -3.46 -2.02
C GLN A 320 -11.94 -4.20 -2.78
N GLY A 321 -11.58 -5.28 -3.49
CA GLY A 321 -12.51 -6.07 -4.29
C GLY A 321 -12.76 -5.55 -5.71
N TYR A 322 -12.12 -4.45 -6.12
CA TYR A 322 -12.04 -4.02 -7.51
C TYR A 322 -10.74 -4.51 -8.16
N GLU A 323 -10.71 -4.57 -9.48
CA GLU A 323 -9.54 -5.04 -10.23
C GLU A 323 -8.27 -4.23 -9.91
N VAL A 324 -8.41 -2.93 -9.63
CA VAL A 324 -7.30 -2.04 -9.26
C VAL A 324 -6.66 -2.39 -7.91
N ASP A 325 -7.31 -3.21 -7.07
CA ASP A 325 -6.75 -3.66 -5.80
C ASP A 325 -5.48 -4.49 -5.98
N VAL A 326 -5.19 -5.05 -7.17
CA VAL A 326 -3.89 -5.72 -7.35
C VAL A 326 -2.72 -4.73 -7.52
N CYS A 327 -2.99 -3.43 -7.69
CA CYS A 327 -1.94 -2.44 -7.87
C CYS A 327 -1.15 -2.20 -6.57
N PRO A 328 0.19 -2.03 -6.66
CA PRO A 328 1.03 -1.77 -5.51
C PRO A 328 0.82 -0.34 -4.98
N TYR A 329 1.07 -0.14 -3.68
CA TYR A 329 0.92 1.15 -3.00
C TYR A 329 1.70 2.28 -3.68
N ALA A 330 2.91 2.02 -4.15
CA ALA A 330 3.75 3.00 -4.84
C ALA A 330 3.10 3.52 -6.15
N LEU A 331 2.28 2.70 -6.82
CA LEU A 331 1.60 3.11 -8.03
C LEU A 331 0.41 4.04 -7.72
N PHE A 332 -0.32 3.78 -6.63
CA PHE A 332 -1.35 4.71 -6.12
C PHE A 332 -0.73 6.04 -5.67
N GLU A 333 0.38 6.00 -4.94
CA GLU A 333 1.11 7.20 -4.53
C GLU A 333 1.50 8.05 -5.75
N LYS A 334 2.07 7.42 -6.77
CA LYS A 334 2.39 8.09 -8.04
C LYS A 334 1.15 8.70 -8.68
N ALA A 335 0.04 7.95 -8.78
CA ALA A 335 -1.18 8.44 -9.41
C ALA A 335 -1.76 9.67 -8.71
N ILE A 336 -1.76 9.66 -7.38
CA ILE A 336 -2.23 10.77 -6.57
C ILE A 336 -1.29 11.98 -6.76
N LEU A 337 0.02 11.81 -6.55
CA LEU A 337 0.96 12.93 -6.61
C LEU A 337 1.04 13.58 -8.01
N ASP A 338 1.03 12.77 -9.08
CA ASP A 338 1.01 13.27 -10.46
C ASP A 338 -0.31 14.00 -10.77
N GLY A 339 -1.44 13.45 -10.31
CA GLY A 339 -2.75 14.10 -10.42
C GLY A 339 -2.75 15.47 -9.73
N TYR A 340 -2.23 15.56 -8.50
CA TYR A 340 -2.13 16.83 -7.78
C TYR A 340 -1.14 17.81 -8.40
N LYS A 341 -0.06 17.33 -9.02
CA LYS A 341 0.85 18.18 -9.79
C LYS A 341 0.11 18.90 -10.92
N VAL A 342 -0.64 18.16 -11.75
CA VAL A 342 -1.42 18.75 -12.85
C VAL A 342 -2.59 19.59 -12.33
N PHE A 343 -3.25 19.18 -11.25
CA PHE A 343 -4.30 19.96 -10.58
C PHE A 343 -3.81 21.35 -10.18
N ARG A 344 -2.62 21.46 -9.57
CA ARG A 344 -2.06 22.75 -9.15
C ARG A 344 -1.83 23.68 -10.35
N GLU A 345 -1.30 23.15 -11.46
CA GLU A 345 -1.13 23.92 -12.70
C GLU A 345 -2.46 24.43 -13.27
N LEU A 346 -3.49 23.56 -13.29
CA LEU A 346 -4.84 23.94 -13.72
C LEU A 346 -5.46 25.00 -12.81
N LYS A 347 -5.27 24.86 -11.49
CA LYS A 347 -5.76 25.83 -10.50
C LYS A 347 -5.10 27.20 -10.66
N ILE A 348 -3.81 27.26 -10.98
CA ILE A 348 -3.08 28.52 -11.22
C ILE A 348 -3.54 29.18 -12.51
N ASN A 349 -3.67 28.41 -13.60
CA ASN A 349 -3.87 28.97 -14.94
C ASN A 349 -5.35 29.09 -15.35
N GLY A 350 -6.26 28.37 -14.69
CA GLY A 350 -7.68 28.29 -15.05
C GLY A 350 -7.97 27.59 -16.39
N ARG A 351 -6.92 27.12 -17.07
CA ARG A 351 -6.97 26.48 -18.38
C ARG A 351 -5.69 25.66 -18.64
N GLY A 352 -5.72 24.85 -19.68
CA GLY A 352 -4.56 24.16 -20.22
C GLY A 352 -4.93 22.81 -20.80
N TYR A 353 -3.92 21.97 -21.00
CA TYR A 353 -4.04 20.65 -21.59
C TYR A 353 -3.49 19.61 -20.63
N ILE A 354 -4.30 18.58 -20.36
CA ILE A 354 -3.91 17.40 -19.61
C ILE A 354 -3.48 16.34 -20.62
N ILE A 355 -2.24 15.87 -20.51
CA ILE A 355 -1.63 14.91 -21.43
C ILE A 355 -1.43 13.60 -20.68
N GLY A 356 -2.13 12.56 -21.12
CA GLY A 356 -2.09 11.24 -20.51
C GLY A 356 -1.41 10.20 -21.39
N SER A 357 -0.52 9.38 -20.82
CA SER A 357 0.09 8.23 -21.49
C SER A 357 0.04 6.98 -20.60
N ARG A 358 -0.69 5.95 -21.05
CA ARG A 358 -0.77 4.65 -20.37
C ARG A 358 0.53 3.86 -20.47
N GLU A 359 1.26 3.99 -21.58
CA GLU A 359 2.55 3.32 -21.79
C GLU A 359 3.59 3.83 -20.80
N LYS A 360 3.70 5.16 -20.67
CA LYS A 360 4.63 5.80 -19.72
C LYS A 360 4.09 5.80 -18.29
N ARG A 361 2.81 5.44 -18.10
CA ARG A 361 2.04 5.66 -16.86
C ARG A 361 2.29 7.07 -16.33
N SER A 362 2.03 8.08 -17.14
CA SER A 362 2.29 9.50 -16.82
C SER A 362 1.10 10.40 -17.15
N LEU A 363 0.96 11.45 -16.33
CA LEU A 363 0.04 12.55 -16.54
C LEU A 363 0.81 13.87 -16.47
N GLU A 364 0.68 14.71 -17.48
CA GLU A 364 1.43 15.95 -17.64
C GLU A 364 0.51 17.13 -17.96
N TYR A 365 0.98 18.33 -17.63
CA TYR A 365 0.29 19.59 -17.92
C TYR A 365 1.03 20.33 -19.05
N SER A 366 0.28 20.96 -19.95
CA SER A 366 0.79 21.97 -20.87
C SER A 366 -0.14 23.17 -20.95
N LEU A 367 0.41 24.38 -21.02
CA LEU A 367 -0.39 25.59 -21.25
C LEU A 367 -0.83 25.73 -22.71
N GLU A 368 0.02 25.26 -23.64
CA GLU A 368 -0.21 25.28 -25.08
C GLU A 368 -0.64 23.90 -25.57
N ASN A 369 -1.34 23.88 -26.70
CA ASN A 369 -1.77 22.62 -27.31
C ASN A 369 -0.52 21.87 -27.82
N PRO A 370 -0.20 20.69 -27.27
CA PRO A 370 1.00 19.97 -27.66
C PRO A 370 0.97 19.49 -29.12
N ARG A 371 -0.20 19.49 -29.78
CA ARG A 371 -0.33 19.18 -31.22
C ARG A 371 0.08 20.33 -32.13
N ASP A 372 0.19 21.55 -31.61
CA ASP A 372 0.59 22.72 -32.40
C ASP A 372 2.13 22.92 -32.38
N ALA A 373 2.84 22.15 -31.55
CA ALA A 373 4.31 22.18 -31.40
C ALA A 373 5.04 21.16 -32.32
N THR A 374 4.29 20.37 -33.09
CA THR A 374 4.75 19.40 -34.09
C THR A 374 4.24 19.80 -35.46
#